data_AF-A0A0C6FPW1-F1
#
_entry.id   AF-A0A0C6FPW1-F1
#
_cell.length_a   1.000
_cell.length_b   1.000
_cell.length_c   1.000
_cell.angle_alpha   90.00
_cell.angle_beta   90.00
_cell.angle_gamma   90.00
#
_symmetry.space_group_name_H-M   'P 1'
#
loop_
_entity.id
_entity.type
_entity.pdbx_description
1 polymer ?
#
loop_
_entity_poly.entity_id
_entity_poly.type
_entity_poly.pdbx_seq_one_letter_code
_entity_poly.pdbx_strand_id
1 'polypeptide(L)'
;MDNFLLPAQLQISLAEHEALITLRDALREERLPNDFKFDMSYGACGGDGCGTVGCIGGAVRLMCLTGSQHDIEGLHEPYRHDVRAAFSYVERSELHPTLAPLYYPHPEGSYPRPPFNIYTQADAARAITNYLTTGKPDWLNAASETLKPYLQ
;
A
#
# COMPACT_ATOMS: atom_id res chain seq x y z
N MET A 1 14.89 -15.08 -8.03
CA MET A 1 14.42 -14.84 -6.66
C MET A 1 14.82 -13.43 -6.30
N ASP A 2 13.86 -12.59 -5.93
CA ASP A 2 14.14 -11.22 -5.49
C ASP A 2 14.88 -11.27 -4.15
N ASN A 3 15.90 -10.43 -3.96
CA ASN A 3 16.72 -10.42 -2.75
C ASN A 3 16.08 -9.50 -1.70
N PHE A 4 15.03 -9.98 -1.05
CA PHE A 4 14.30 -9.19 -0.06
C PHE A 4 15.00 -9.11 1.29
N LEU A 5 14.93 -7.93 1.89
CA LEU A 5 15.28 -7.68 3.28
C LEU A 5 14.35 -8.49 4.20
N LEU A 6 14.91 -9.00 5.29
CA LEU A 6 14.17 -9.67 6.34
C LEU A 6 13.28 -8.68 7.10
N PRO A 7 12.16 -9.13 7.71
CA PRO A 7 11.27 -8.26 8.48
C PRO A 7 12.01 -7.40 9.53
N ALA A 8 12.98 -8.00 10.23
CA ALA A 8 13.80 -7.31 11.22
C ALA A 8 14.65 -6.16 10.65
N GLN A 9 15.10 -6.28 9.40
CA GLN A 9 15.87 -5.22 8.71
C GLN A 9 14.98 -4.06 8.31
N LEU A 10 13.71 -4.34 7.99
CA LEU A 10 12.68 -3.34 7.68
C LEU A 10 11.98 -2.79 8.93
N GLN A 11 12.21 -3.40 10.09
CA GLN A 11 11.53 -3.08 11.35
C GLN A 11 9.99 -3.15 11.22
N ILE A 12 9.53 -4.23 10.58
CA ILE A 12 8.11 -4.60 10.46
C ILE A 12 7.90 -6.02 10.99
N SER A 13 6.65 -6.37 11.27
CA SER A 13 6.29 -7.73 11.66
C SER A 13 6.42 -8.72 10.50
N LEU A 14 6.56 -10.01 10.82
CA LEU A 14 6.53 -11.08 9.80
C LEU A 14 5.23 -11.04 9.00
N ALA A 15 4.10 -10.82 9.68
CA ALA A 15 2.78 -10.70 9.07
C ALA A 15 2.71 -9.58 8.02
N GLU A 16 3.24 -8.40 8.33
CA GLU A 16 3.28 -7.27 7.39
C GLU A 16 4.20 -7.55 6.20
N HIS A 17 5.33 -8.20 6.45
CA HIS A 17 6.27 -8.59 5.40
C HIS A 17 5.66 -9.58 4.41
N GLU A 18 5.02 -10.63 4.91
CA GLU A 18 4.35 -11.64 4.08
C GLU A 18 3.16 -11.03 3.34
N ALA A 19 2.37 -10.18 3.99
CA ALA A 19 1.27 -9.45 3.34
C ALA A 19 1.77 -8.54 2.21
N LEU A 20 2.91 -7.86 2.39
CA LEU A 20 3.51 -7.05 1.32
C LEU A 20 3.95 -7.90 0.12
N ILE A 21 4.57 -9.06 0.36
CA ILE A 21 4.97 -9.99 -0.70
C ILE A 21 3.74 -10.45 -1.48
N THR A 22 2.72 -10.94 -0.78
CA THR A 22 1.47 -11.45 -1.36
C THR A 22 0.74 -10.37 -2.16
N LEU A 23 0.62 -9.16 -1.59
CA LEU A 23 -0.01 -8.03 -2.28
C LEU A 23 0.77 -7.66 -3.55
N ARG A 24 2.10 -7.59 -3.46
CA ARG A 24 2.97 -7.30 -4.61
C ARG A 24 2.79 -8.32 -5.73
N ASP A 25 2.74 -9.61 -5.40
CA ASP A 25 2.55 -10.66 -6.39
C ASP A 25 1.16 -10.61 -7.02
N ALA A 26 0.12 -10.38 -6.21
CA ALA A 26 -1.24 -10.19 -6.72
C ALA A 26 -1.37 -9.00 -7.67
N LEU A 27 -0.66 -7.90 -7.39
CA LEU A 27 -0.63 -6.73 -8.25
C LEU A 27 0.10 -6.96 -9.57
N ARG A 28 1.20 -7.74 -9.56
CA ARG A 28 1.94 -8.09 -10.78
C ARG A 28 1.17 -9.05 -11.67
N GLU A 29 0.37 -9.90 -11.05
CA GLU A 29 -0.43 -10.93 -11.71
C GLU A 29 -1.84 -10.46 -12.05
N GLU A 30 -2.16 -9.18 -11.81
CA GLU A 30 -3.47 -8.57 -12.05
C GLU A 30 -4.62 -9.36 -11.39
N ARG A 31 -4.35 -9.96 -10.23
CA ARG A 31 -5.32 -10.77 -9.49
C ARG A 31 -6.28 -9.95 -8.64
N LEU A 32 -5.99 -8.66 -8.43
CA LEU A 32 -6.92 -7.76 -7.76
C LEU A 32 -8.01 -7.28 -8.73
N PRO A 33 -9.23 -7.00 -8.25
CA PRO A 33 -10.29 -6.41 -9.07
C PRO A 33 -9.81 -5.19 -9.87
N ASN A 34 -10.27 -5.06 -11.11
CA ASN A 34 -9.87 -3.94 -12.01
C ASN A 34 -10.27 -2.55 -11.49
N ASP A 35 -11.23 -2.49 -10.57
CA ASP A 35 -11.67 -1.29 -9.88
C ASP A 35 -10.93 -1.04 -8.56
N PHE A 36 -9.95 -1.87 -8.21
CA PHE A 36 -9.03 -1.63 -7.11
C PHE A 36 -8.15 -0.42 -7.45
N LYS A 37 -8.53 0.74 -6.90
CA LYS A 37 -7.82 2.00 -7.08
C LYS A 37 -6.92 2.27 -5.88
N PHE A 38 -5.63 2.47 -6.13
CA PHE A 38 -4.67 2.90 -5.12
C PHE A 38 -4.93 4.35 -4.68
N ASP A 39 -5.85 4.53 -3.72
CA ASP A 39 -6.06 5.83 -3.09
C ASP A 39 -5.13 6.00 -1.88
N MET A 40 -3.98 6.64 -2.13
CA MET A 40 -2.96 6.89 -1.11
C MET A 40 -3.11 8.29 -0.46
N SER A 41 -4.28 8.92 -0.54
CA SER A 41 -4.49 10.27 0.00
C SER A 41 -4.79 10.27 1.50
N TYR A 42 -4.28 11.28 2.21
CA TYR A 42 -4.67 11.54 3.60
C TYR A 42 -6.18 11.84 3.74
N GLY A 43 -6.85 12.30 2.68
CA GLY A 43 -8.30 12.57 2.67
C GLY A 43 -9.17 11.32 2.50
N ALA A 44 -8.64 10.27 1.86
CA ALA A 44 -9.24 8.93 1.79
C ALA A 44 -9.30 8.23 3.15
N CYS A 45 -8.55 8.76 4.12
CA CYS A 45 -8.61 8.43 5.53
C CYS A 45 -9.72 9.22 6.28
N GLY A 46 -10.46 10.13 5.64
CA GLY A 46 -11.32 11.09 6.33
C GLY A 46 -12.83 10.95 6.13
N GLY A 47 -13.33 9.94 5.41
CA GLY A 47 -14.75 9.84 5.08
C GLY A 47 -15.22 8.39 4.89
N ASP A 48 -16.50 8.16 5.16
CA ASP A 48 -17.25 6.87 5.30
C ASP A 48 -17.19 5.84 4.15
N GLY A 49 -16.09 5.73 3.41
CA GLY A 49 -15.83 4.57 2.58
C GLY A 49 -15.04 4.88 1.30
N CYS A 50 -14.35 3.84 0.84
CA CYS A 50 -13.78 3.68 -0.50
C CYS A 50 -12.33 4.14 -0.75
N GLY A 51 -11.59 4.59 0.27
CA GLY A 51 -10.17 4.94 0.10
C GLY A 51 -9.17 3.98 0.76
N THR A 52 -9.50 3.48 1.96
CA THR A 52 -8.53 2.74 2.79
C THR A 52 -8.23 1.33 2.28
N VAL A 53 -9.24 0.55 1.89
CA VAL A 53 -9.02 -0.81 1.35
C VAL A 53 -8.24 -0.78 0.03
N GLY A 54 -8.41 0.31 -0.74
CA GLY A 54 -7.73 0.52 -2.01
C GLY A 54 -6.25 0.88 -1.87
N CYS A 55 -5.77 1.30 -0.69
CA CYS A 55 -4.38 1.68 -0.49
C CYS A 55 -3.51 0.49 -0.05
N ILE A 56 -2.18 0.56 -0.26
CA ILE A 56 -1.26 -0.52 0.13
C ILE A 56 -1.40 -0.87 1.61
N GLY A 57 -1.50 0.14 2.48
CA GLY A 57 -1.57 -0.08 3.92
C GLY A 57 -2.87 -0.73 4.39
N GLY A 58 -4.01 -0.38 3.79
CA GLY A 58 -5.28 -1.01 4.14
C GLY A 58 -5.33 -2.46 3.66
N ALA A 59 -4.85 -2.74 2.44
CA ALA A 59 -4.76 -4.10 1.92
C ALA A 59 -3.85 -4.99 2.80
N VAL A 60 -2.66 -4.49 3.16
CA VAL A 60 -1.74 -5.17 4.09
C VAL A 60 -2.43 -5.45 5.41
N ARG A 61 -3.14 -4.47 5.98
CA ARG A 61 -3.82 -4.67 7.27
C ARG A 61 -4.93 -5.70 7.18
N LEU A 62 -5.73 -5.70 6.12
CA LEU A 62 -6.79 -6.68 5.93
C LEU A 62 -6.22 -8.09 5.85
N MET A 63 -5.18 -8.30 5.05
CA MET A 63 -4.49 -9.60 4.95
C MET A 63 -3.94 -10.07 6.30
N CYS A 64 -3.42 -9.15 7.12
CA CYS A 64 -2.97 -9.45 8.47
C CYS A 64 -4.12 -9.82 9.43
N LEU A 65 -5.31 -9.23 9.27
CA LEU A 65 -6.47 -9.45 10.14
C LEU A 65 -7.20 -10.74 9.83
N THR A 66 -7.36 -11.08 8.56
CA THR A 66 -8.12 -12.28 8.14
C THR A 66 -7.29 -13.56 8.26
N GLY A 67 -6.00 -13.47 8.61
CA GLY A 67 -5.07 -14.60 8.58
C GLY A 67 -4.74 -15.07 7.15
N SER A 68 -5.27 -14.37 6.14
CA SER A 68 -5.11 -14.65 4.71
C SER A 68 -3.82 -14.04 4.17
N GLN A 69 -2.71 -14.18 4.89
CA GLN A 69 -1.40 -13.66 4.46
C GLN A 69 -0.93 -14.26 3.14
N HIS A 70 -1.61 -15.31 2.65
CA HIS A 70 -1.38 -15.96 1.37
C HIS A 70 -2.54 -15.83 0.37
N ASP A 71 -3.62 -15.12 0.73
CA ASP A 71 -4.83 -15.09 -0.07
C ASP A 71 -5.46 -13.68 -0.14
N ILE A 72 -5.74 -13.26 -1.37
CA ILE A 72 -6.36 -11.98 -1.70
C ILE A 72 -7.88 -12.01 -1.59
N GLU A 73 -8.51 -13.19 -1.44
CA GLU A 73 -9.97 -13.33 -1.31
C GLU A 73 -10.53 -12.50 -0.15
N GLY A 74 -9.75 -12.32 0.93
CA GLY A 74 -10.11 -11.45 2.05
C GLY A 74 -10.27 -9.96 1.71
N LEU A 75 -9.83 -9.53 0.51
CA LEU A 75 -10.02 -8.18 -0.01
C LEU A 75 -11.35 -8.00 -0.76
N HIS A 76 -12.02 -9.09 -1.16
CA HIS A 76 -13.22 -9.01 -2.01
C HIS A 76 -14.47 -8.54 -1.25
N GLU A 77 -14.62 -8.92 0.03
CA GLU A 77 -15.73 -8.48 0.89
C GLU A 77 -15.29 -8.35 2.37
N PRO A 78 -14.46 -7.35 2.73
CA PRO A 78 -14.05 -7.18 4.11
C PRO A 78 -15.25 -6.81 4.99
N TYR A 79 -15.34 -7.40 6.19
CA TYR A 79 -16.36 -7.00 7.14
C TYR A 79 -16.17 -5.54 7.55
N ARG A 80 -17.26 -4.83 7.88
CA ARG A 80 -17.19 -3.42 8.31
C ARG A 80 -16.21 -3.15 9.45
N HIS A 81 -16.01 -4.12 10.34
CA HIS A 81 -15.06 -4.00 11.45
C HIS A 81 -13.60 -4.04 10.96
N ASP A 82 -13.30 -4.88 9.98
CA ASP A 82 -11.97 -4.99 9.38
C ASP A 82 -11.61 -3.74 8.58
N VAL A 83 -12.57 -3.17 7.85
CA VAL A 83 -12.38 -1.90 7.14
C VAL A 83 -12.02 -0.77 8.11
N ARG A 84 -12.69 -0.69 9.27
CA ARG A 84 -12.36 0.29 10.31
C ARG A 84 -10.99 0.03 10.94
N ALA A 85 -10.62 -1.23 11.14
CA ALA A 85 -9.33 -1.59 11.67
C ALA A 85 -8.18 -1.31 10.67
N ALA A 86 -8.40 -1.54 9.37
CA ALA A 86 -7.52 -1.14 8.28
C ALA A 86 -7.35 0.38 8.25
N PHE A 87 -8.45 1.10 8.44
CA PHE A 87 -8.45 2.55 8.48
C PHE A 87 -7.60 3.10 9.62
N SER A 88 -7.87 2.68 10.86
CA SER A 88 -7.08 3.10 12.01
C SER A 88 -5.61 2.68 11.93
N TYR A 89 -5.31 1.58 11.25
CA TYR A 89 -3.92 1.15 11.03
C TYR A 89 -3.17 2.09 10.10
N VAL A 90 -3.78 2.48 8.97
CA VAL A 90 -3.19 3.44 8.03
C VAL A 90 -3.05 4.81 8.68
N GLU A 91 -4.11 5.34 9.31
CA GLU A 91 -4.04 6.65 9.99
C GLU A 91 -2.94 6.69 11.07
N ARG A 92 -2.79 5.62 11.84
CA ARG A 92 -1.71 5.50 12.84
C ARG A 92 -0.36 5.19 12.23
N SER A 93 -0.28 4.82 10.95
CA SER A 93 0.99 4.51 10.31
C SER A 93 1.88 5.73 10.14
N GLU A 94 1.35 6.96 10.26
CA GLU A 94 2.16 8.16 10.46
C GLU A 94 3.05 8.08 11.72
N LEU A 95 2.63 7.28 12.70
CA LEU A 95 3.41 6.93 13.89
C LEU A 95 4.33 5.70 13.65
N HIS A 96 4.21 5.03 12.51
CA HIS A 96 5.08 3.95 12.03
C HIS A 96 6.05 4.47 10.95
N PRO A 97 7.21 5.02 11.33
CA PRO A 97 8.13 5.65 10.39
C PRO A 97 8.68 4.70 9.31
N THR A 98 8.56 3.39 9.51
CA THR A 98 9.07 2.37 8.60
C THR A 98 8.11 2.11 7.44
N LEU A 99 6.79 2.13 7.65
CA LEU A 99 5.79 1.84 6.63
C LEU A 99 5.15 3.11 6.05
N ALA A 100 5.16 4.22 6.80
CA ALA A 100 4.63 5.51 6.34
C ALA A 100 5.11 5.91 4.93
N PRO A 101 6.39 5.76 4.55
CA PRO A 101 6.83 6.14 3.20
C PRO A 101 6.17 5.34 2.09
N LEU A 102 5.80 4.08 2.36
CA LEU A 102 5.11 3.22 1.41
C LEU A 102 3.62 3.58 1.29
N TYR A 103 3.01 4.05 2.38
CA TYR A 103 1.59 4.39 2.41
C TYR A 103 1.31 5.85 2.00
N TYR A 104 2.31 6.70 2.12
CA TYR A 104 2.22 8.13 1.80
C TYR A 104 3.35 8.49 0.82
N PRO A 105 3.14 8.29 -0.49
CA PRO A 105 4.13 8.64 -1.53
C PRO A 105 4.49 10.12 -1.56
N HIS A 106 3.66 10.97 -0.93
CA HIS A 106 3.86 12.41 -0.79
C HIS A 106 4.00 12.76 0.70
N PRO A 107 5.19 13.16 1.18
CA PRO A 107 5.30 13.79 2.49
C PRO A 107 4.54 15.12 2.50
N GLU A 108 4.08 15.53 3.68
CA GLU A 108 3.29 16.75 3.89
C GLU A 108 3.87 17.96 3.12
N GLY A 109 3.00 18.68 2.40
CA GLY A 109 3.33 19.98 1.77
C GLY A 109 3.42 20.01 0.24
N SER A 110 3.36 18.88 -0.46
CA SER A 110 3.32 18.86 -1.93
C SER A 110 1.90 19.07 -2.47
N TYR A 111 1.65 20.26 -3.01
CA TYR A 111 0.47 20.62 -3.80
C TYR A 111 0.96 21.11 -5.19
N PRO A 112 0.29 20.73 -6.30
CA PRO A 112 -0.94 19.94 -6.38
C PRO A 112 -0.69 18.44 -6.20
N ARG A 113 -1.51 17.80 -5.36
CA ARG A 113 -1.53 16.35 -5.23
C ARG A 113 -2.02 15.74 -6.56
N PRO A 114 -1.35 14.72 -7.12
CA PRO A 114 -1.85 14.05 -8.32
C PRO A 114 -3.28 13.54 -8.07
N PRO A 115 -4.14 13.54 -9.10
CA PRO A 115 -5.37 12.75 -9.05
C PRO A 115 -5.05 11.32 -8.60
N PHE A 116 -5.59 10.92 -7.45
CA PHE A 116 -5.16 9.72 -6.72
C PHE A 116 -5.47 8.40 -7.44
N ASN A 117 -6.24 8.45 -8.52
CA ASN A 117 -6.50 7.35 -9.44
C ASN A 117 -5.41 7.13 -10.51
N ILE A 118 -4.30 7.89 -10.49
CA ILE A 118 -3.22 7.77 -11.49
C ILE A 118 -2.22 6.67 -11.13
N TYR A 119 -2.11 6.28 -9.84
CA TYR A 119 -1.26 5.15 -9.45
C TYR A 119 -1.84 3.84 -10.01
N THR A 120 -1.08 3.18 -10.87
CA THR A 120 -1.45 1.88 -11.42
C THR A 120 -1.08 0.75 -10.45
N GLN A 121 -1.68 -0.43 -10.62
CA GLN A 121 -1.27 -1.64 -9.90
C GLN A 121 0.23 -1.92 -10.11
N ALA A 122 0.75 -1.65 -11.31
CA ALA A 122 2.16 -1.81 -11.63
C ALA A 122 3.07 -0.82 -10.88
N ASP A 123 2.63 0.43 -10.67
CA ASP A 123 3.36 1.41 -9.85
C ASP A 123 3.46 0.94 -8.40
N ALA A 124 2.33 0.50 -7.82
CA ALA A 124 2.27 -0.02 -6.46
C ALA A 124 3.14 -1.28 -6.30
N ALA A 125 3.09 -2.22 -7.25
CA ALA A 125 3.94 -3.41 -7.23
C ALA A 125 5.44 -3.08 -7.25
N ARG A 126 5.84 -2.08 -8.05
CA ARG A 126 7.24 -1.60 -8.08
C ARG A 126 7.64 -0.93 -6.77
N ALA A 127 6.78 -0.09 -6.20
CA ALA A 127 7.05 0.57 -4.92
C ALA A 127 7.20 -0.45 -3.78
N ILE A 128 6.35 -1.48 -3.73
CA ILE A 128 6.47 -2.56 -2.75
C ILE A 128 7.77 -3.35 -2.98
N THR A 129 8.12 -3.66 -4.23
CA THR A 129 9.37 -4.35 -4.55
C THR A 129 10.60 -3.56 -4.10
N ASN A 130 10.63 -2.25 -4.38
CA ASN A 130 11.72 -1.36 -3.95
C ASN A 130 11.82 -1.33 -2.42
N TYR A 131 10.68 -1.22 -1.73
CA TYR A 131 10.63 -1.21 -0.28
C TYR A 131 11.15 -2.52 0.31
N LEU A 132 10.68 -3.66 -0.17
CA LEU A 132 11.14 -4.99 0.28
C LEU A 132 12.63 -5.22 0.01
N THR A 133 13.22 -4.56 -0.99
CA THR A 133 14.64 -4.73 -1.36
C THR A 133 15.57 -3.73 -0.66
N THR A 134 15.09 -2.51 -0.39
CA THR A 134 15.96 -1.39 0.02
C THR A 134 15.50 -0.66 1.29
N GLY A 135 14.31 -0.98 1.80
CA GLY A 135 13.64 -0.24 2.88
C GLY A 135 13.05 1.10 2.43
N LYS A 136 13.11 1.43 1.13
CA LYS A 136 12.54 2.65 0.56
C LYS A 136 11.68 2.32 -0.66
N PRO A 137 10.45 2.85 -0.75
CA PRO A 137 9.57 2.56 -1.89
C PRO A 137 10.01 3.25 -3.18
N ASP A 138 10.75 4.35 -3.07
CA ASP A 138 11.26 5.14 -4.21
C ASP A 138 10.16 5.40 -5.26
N TRP A 139 9.10 6.07 -4.80
CA TRP A 139 7.90 6.30 -5.59
C TRP A 139 8.18 7.05 -6.90
N LEU A 140 9.19 7.91 -6.95
CA LEU A 140 9.61 8.60 -8.18
C LEU A 140 10.07 7.64 -9.28
N ASN A 141 10.82 6.60 -8.91
CA ASN A 141 11.28 5.57 -9.86
C ASN A 141 10.24 4.47 -10.07
N ALA A 142 9.38 4.21 -9.08
CA ALA A 142 8.28 3.27 -9.22
C ALA A 142 7.16 3.80 -10.14
N ALA A 143 7.00 5.12 -10.22
CA ALA A 143 5.99 5.80 -10.99
C ALA A 143 6.14 5.66 -12.51
N SER A 144 5.02 5.45 -13.19
CA SER A 144 4.88 5.63 -14.63
C SER A 144 5.19 7.07 -15.05
N GLU A 145 5.61 7.27 -16.31
CA GLU A 145 5.97 8.60 -16.84
C GLU A 145 4.85 9.63 -16.66
N THR A 146 3.59 9.20 -16.69
CA THR A 146 2.42 10.05 -16.48
C THR A 146 2.33 10.61 -15.06
N LEU A 147 2.87 9.90 -14.08
CA LEU A 147 2.81 10.25 -12.66
C LEU A 147 4.04 11.05 -12.20
N LYS A 148 5.21 10.87 -12.82
CA LYS A 148 6.47 11.53 -12.44
C LYS A 148 6.39 13.06 -12.25
N PRO A 149 5.67 13.84 -13.09
CA PRO A 149 5.58 15.30 -12.89
C PRO A 149 4.91 15.73 -11.57
N TYR A 150 4.16 14.84 -10.92
CA TYR A 150 3.48 15.12 -9.67
C TYR A 150 4.30 14.75 -8.44
N LEU A 151 5.41 14.01 -8.62
CA LEU A 151 6.27 13.48 -7.55
C LEU A 151 7.58 14.28 -7.37
N GLN A 152 7.83 15.29 -8.22
CA GLN A 152 8.98 16.19 -8.20
C GLN A 152 8.70 17.43 -7.35
#